data_AF-A0ABD4T395-F1
#
_entry.id   AF-A0ABD4T395-F1
#
_cell.length_a   1.000
_cell.length_b   1.000
_cell.length_c   1.000
_cell.angle_alpha   90.00
_cell.angle_beta   90.00
_cell.angle_gamma   90.00
#
_symmetry.space_group_name_H-M   'P 1'
#
loop_
_entity.id
_entity.type
_entity.pdbx_description
1 polymer ?
#
loop_
_entity_poly.entity_id
_entity_poly.type
_entity_poly.pdbx_seq_one_letter_code
_entity_poly.pdbx_strand_id
1 'polypeptide(L)'
;MTLTLLVLSMGGCAWESQDQRDQRALRRLFSIPKSAKIERYEGYPDRVGFGQREGLEIRASYLLSGPDLDTVLQQLNRSDWEPLPIPAQIQRTLWPRAENMPLKATRGYFFCAHAGDNVLYARETRSCSRVQNPNDLILGILDTEARSLHVLVASDY
;
A
#
# COMPACT_ATOMS: atom_id res chain seq x y z
N MET A 1 -26.55 14.74 -53.22
CA MET A 1 -25.36 13.97 -52.80
C MET A 1 -25.19 14.17 -51.31
N THR A 2 -25.54 13.15 -50.52
CA THR A 2 -25.55 13.18 -49.06
C THR A 2 -24.13 12.87 -48.58
N LEU A 3 -23.49 13.81 -47.90
CA LEU A 3 -22.16 13.62 -47.32
C LEU A 3 -22.32 12.90 -45.97
N THR A 4 -22.08 11.60 -45.95
CA THR A 4 -22.05 10.81 -44.72
C THR A 4 -20.80 11.19 -43.94
N LEU A 5 -20.96 11.96 -42.86
CA LEU A 5 -19.91 12.16 -41.87
C LEU A 5 -19.62 10.83 -41.18
N LEU A 6 -18.48 10.23 -41.51
CA LEU A 6 -17.93 9.09 -40.82
C LEU A 6 -17.41 9.57 -39.45
N VAL A 7 -18.20 9.40 -38.39
CA VAL A 7 -17.74 9.59 -37.02
C VAL A 7 -16.87 8.39 -36.65
N LEU A 8 -15.55 8.53 -36.80
CA LEU A 8 -14.58 7.62 -36.21
C LEU A 8 -14.66 7.77 -34.68
N SER A 9 -15.36 6.86 -34.03
CA SER A 9 -15.25 6.62 -32.60
C SER A 9 -13.85 6.07 -32.30
N MET A 10 -12.90 6.97 -32.05
CA MET A 10 -11.65 6.61 -31.38
C MET A 10 -11.98 6.18 -29.95
N GLY A 11 -12.29 4.90 -29.78
CA GLY A 11 -12.20 4.20 -28.50
C GLY A 11 -10.73 4.13 -28.11
N GLY A 12 -10.18 5.25 -27.63
CA GLY A 12 -8.85 5.29 -27.05
C GLY A 12 -8.83 4.38 -25.83
N CYS A 13 -7.95 3.37 -25.83
CA CYS A 13 -7.54 2.69 -24.60
C CYS A 13 -7.15 3.78 -23.61
N ALA A 14 -7.95 4.01 -22.56
CA ALA A 14 -7.59 4.98 -21.53
C ALA A 14 -6.26 4.49 -20.93
N TRP A 15 -5.18 5.24 -21.17
CA TRP A 15 -3.89 4.92 -20.59
C TRP A 15 -4.04 5.02 -19.09
N GLU A 16 -3.81 3.90 -18.43
CA GLU A 16 -4.00 3.79 -17.01
C GLU A 16 -3.03 4.73 -16.27
N SER A 17 -3.52 5.48 -15.28
CA SER A 17 -2.67 6.42 -14.54
C SER A 17 -1.67 5.69 -13.65
N GLN A 18 -0.59 6.38 -13.26
CA GLN A 18 0.39 5.82 -12.32
C GLN A 18 -0.27 5.46 -10.98
N ASP A 19 -1.11 6.34 -10.45
CA ASP A 19 -1.83 6.09 -9.20
C ASP A 19 -2.75 4.86 -9.28
N GLN A 20 -3.39 4.63 -10.43
CA GLN A 20 -4.18 3.43 -10.63
C GLN A 20 -3.32 2.16 -10.61
N ARG A 21 -2.08 2.21 -11.13
CA ARG A 21 -1.12 1.10 -11.06
C ARG A 21 -0.68 0.87 -9.62
N ASP A 22 -0.32 1.92 -8.92
CA ASP A 22 0.14 1.87 -7.54
C ASP A 22 -0.95 1.35 -6.60
N GLN A 23 -2.18 1.86 -6.72
CA GLN A 23 -3.31 1.36 -5.93
C GLN A 23 -3.58 -0.12 -6.19
N ARG A 24 -3.41 -0.61 -7.44
CA ARG A 24 -3.51 -2.06 -7.70
C ARG A 24 -2.34 -2.84 -7.11
N ALA A 25 -1.13 -2.30 -7.13
CA ALA A 25 0.03 -2.91 -6.50
C ALA A 25 -0.18 -3.01 -4.97
N LEU A 26 -0.60 -1.93 -4.31
CA LEU A 26 -0.94 -1.91 -2.89
C LEU A 26 -2.03 -2.93 -2.57
N ARG A 27 -3.10 -2.98 -3.36
CA ARG A 27 -4.19 -3.95 -3.16
C ARG A 27 -3.71 -5.39 -3.27
N ARG A 28 -2.76 -5.67 -4.17
CA ARG A 28 -2.14 -7.00 -4.26
C ARG A 28 -1.23 -7.27 -3.05
N LEU A 29 -0.34 -6.33 -2.73
CA LEU A 29 0.69 -6.47 -1.70
C LEU A 29 0.09 -6.70 -0.31
N PHE A 30 -0.96 -5.96 0.02
CA PHE A 30 -1.64 -6.04 1.32
C PHE A 30 -2.95 -6.83 1.25
N SER A 31 -3.22 -7.50 0.12
CA SER A 31 -4.44 -8.28 -0.15
C SER A 31 -5.75 -7.52 0.14
N ILE A 32 -5.78 -6.22 -0.14
CA ILE A 32 -6.93 -5.34 0.13
C ILE A 32 -8.09 -5.68 -0.83
N PRO A 33 -9.28 -6.02 -0.32
CA PRO A 33 -10.46 -6.32 -1.15
C PRO A 33 -10.83 -5.18 -2.07
N LYS A 34 -11.22 -5.46 -3.32
CA LYS A 34 -11.59 -4.44 -4.32
C LYS A 34 -12.75 -3.55 -3.87
N SER A 35 -13.64 -4.08 -3.03
CA SER A 35 -14.78 -3.39 -2.40
C SER A 35 -14.37 -2.39 -1.33
N ALA A 36 -13.18 -2.52 -0.73
CA ALA A 36 -12.70 -1.59 0.28
C ALA A 36 -12.61 -0.17 -0.27
N LYS A 37 -13.23 0.77 0.45
CA LYS A 37 -13.28 2.19 0.07
C LYS A 37 -11.94 2.83 0.43
N ILE A 38 -11.31 3.47 -0.55
CA ILE A 38 -10.14 4.31 -0.28
C ILE A 38 -10.61 5.60 0.40
N GLU A 39 -10.01 5.93 1.52
CA GLU A 39 -10.31 7.14 2.28
C GLU A 39 -9.24 8.21 2.02
N ARG A 40 -7.97 7.80 2.00
CA ARG A 40 -6.83 8.66 1.66
C ARG A 40 -5.88 7.93 0.72
N TYR A 41 -5.29 8.67 -0.21
CA TYR A 41 -4.20 8.21 -1.07
C TYR A 41 -3.27 9.37 -1.35
N GLU A 42 -1.98 9.16 -1.10
CA GLU A 42 -0.91 10.10 -1.38
C GLU A 42 0.25 9.32 -1.95
N GLY A 43 0.61 9.56 -3.21
CA GLY A 43 1.74 8.91 -3.86
C GLY A 43 2.71 9.97 -4.37
N TYR A 44 4.00 9.78 -4.11
CA TYR A 44 5.08 10.63 -4.57
C TYR A 44 6.25 9.77 -5.09
N PRO A 45 6.99 10.20 -6.12
CA PRO A 45 6.69 11.30 -7.04
C PRO A 45 5.56 10.93 -8.01
N ASP A 46 4.66 11.83 -8.42
CA ASP A 46 3.44 11.51 -9.19
C ASP A 46 3.66 10.69 -10.48
N ARG A 47 4.89 10.65 -11.02
CA ARG A 47 5.26 9.90 -12.22
C ARG A 47 6.63 9.25 -12.10
N VAL A 48 6.82 8.18 -12.86
CA VAL A 48 8.14 7.56 -13.15
C VAL A 48 8.92 8.41 -14.16
N GLY A 49 10.23 8.54 -13.99
CA GLY A 49 11.17 8.82 -15.09
C GLY A 49 11.42 7.57 -15.94
N PHE A 50 12.53 7.49 -16.67
CA PHE A 50 12.92 6.29 -17.45
C PHE A 50 13.38 5.08 -16.57
N GLY A 51 13.09 5.06 -15.26
CA GLY A 51 13.56 4.05 -14.29
C GLY A 51 12.56 3.79 -13.15
N GLN A 52 13.05 3.23 -12.02
CA GLN A 52 12.27 3.14 -10.77
C GLN A 52 11.86 4.56 -10.29
N ARG A 53 10.81 4.64 -9.47
CA ARG A 53 10.47 5.92 -8.80
C ARG A 53 11.48 6.16 -7.69
N GLU A 54 12.55 6.87 -8.02
CA GLU A 54 13.50 7.34 -7.01
C GLU A 54 12.75 8.18 -5.98
N GLY A 55 12.95 7.88 -4.69
CA GLY A 55 12.24 8.55 -3.60
C GLY A 55 10.75 8.22 -3.52
N LEU A 56 10.33 7.03 -3.99
CA LEU A 56 8.95 6.55 -3.88
C LEU A 56 8.45 6.65 -2.44
N GLU A 57 7.29 7.26 -2.24
CA GLU A 57 6.54 7.17 -1.01
C GLU A 57 5.05 7.15 -1.33
N ILE A 58 4.36 6.10 -0.90
CA ILE A 58 2.92 5.94 -1.06
C ILE A 58 2.29 5.66 0.29
N ARG A 59 1.30 6.47 0.65
CA ARG A 59 0.45 6.31 1.82
C ARG A 59 -0.99 6.13 1.37
N ALA A 60 -1.69 5.16 1.94
CA ALA A 60 -3.10 5.02 1.71
C ALA A 60 -3.83 4.50 2.96
N SER A 61 -5.08 4.92 3.13
CA SER A 61 -6.01 4.34 4.11
C SER A 61 -7.25 3.80 3.40
N TYR A 62 -7.69 2.64 3.87
CA TYR A 62 -8.87 1.96 3.36
C TYR A 62 -9.85 1.70 4.49
N LEU A 63 -11.11 2.05 4.28
CA LEU A 63 -12.21 1.63 5.14
C LEU A 63 -12.72 0.26 4.69
N LEU A 64 -12.83 -0.64 5.65
CA LEU A 64 -13.26 -2.02 5.44
C LEU A 64 -14.70 -2.19 5.93
N SER A 65 -15.55 -2.74 5.05
CA SER A 65 -16.82 -3.31 5.52
C SER A 65 -16.56 -4.55 6.38
N GLY A 66 -17.58 -5.04 7.11
CA GLY A 66 -17.45 -6.30 7.86
C GLY A 66 -16.93 -7.46 6.99
N PRO A 67 -17.54 -7.72 5.81
CA PRO A 67 -17.05 -8.74 4.87
C PRO A 67 -15.62 -8.50 4.34
N ASP A 68 -15.23 -7.24 4.11
CA ASP A 68 -13.86 -6.92 3.70
C ASP A 68 -12.86 -7.26 4.81
N LEU A 69 -13.20 -6.92 6.06
CA LEU A 69 -12.36 -7.22 7.21
C LEU A 69 -12.20 -8.73 7.39
N ASP A 70 -13.29 -9.50 7.30
CA ASP A 70 -13.24 -10.96 7.37
C ASP A 70 -12.35 -11.56 6.29
N THR A 71 -12.42 -11.02 5.06
CA THR A 71 -11.58 -11.45 3.94
C THR A 71 -10.10 -11.21 4.22
N VAL A 72 -9.74 -10.02 4.73
CA VAL A 72 -8.35 -9.70 5.09
C VAL A 72 -7.87 -10.61 6.21
N LEU A 73 -8.66 -10.77 7.28
CA LEU A 73 -8.31 -11.62 8.43
C LEU A 73 -8.08 -13.09 8.02
N GLN A 74 -8.88 -13.62 7.09
CA GLN A 74 -8.68 -14.99 6.57
C GLN A 74 -7.35 -15.16 5.84
N GLN A 75 -6.88 -14.11 5.15
CA GLN A 75 -5.61 -14.13 4.44
C GLN A 75 -4.41 -13.98 5.38
N LEU A 76 -4.59 -13.32 6.54
CA LEU A 76 -3.54 -13.15 7.54
C LEU A 76 -3.01 -14.46 8.10
N ASN A 77 -3.84 -15.51 8.15
CA ASN A 77 -3.43 -16.84 8.60
C ASN A 77 -2.31 -17.47 7.74
N ARG A 78 -1.94 -16.85 6.62
CA ARG A 78 -0.91 -17.32 5.69
C ARG A 78 0.22 -16.30 5.47
N SER A 79 0.30 -15.25 6.29
CA SER A 79 1.23 -14.14 6.07
C SER A 79 2.04 -13.80 7.32
N ASP A 80 3.11 -13.00 7.14
CA ASP A 80 4.02 -12.56 8.21
C ASP A 80 3.46 -11.37 9.02
N TRP A 81 2.14 -11.27 9.17
CA TRP A 81 1.54 -10.22 9.98
C TRP A 81 1.61 -10.59 11.47
N GLU A 82 1.94 -9.60 12.29
CA GLU A 82 2.09 -9.74 13.74
C GLU A 82 0.93 -9.04 14.45
N PRO A 83 0.49 -9.51 15.62
CA PRO A 83 -0.58 -8.85 16.37
C PRO A 83 -0.14 -7.47 16.88
N LEU A 84 -1.07 -6.52 16.86
CA LEU A 84 -0.90 -5.25 17.58
C LEU A 84 -0.91 -5.48 19.11
N PRO A 85 -0.22 -4.64 19.92
CA PRO A 85 0.47 -3.41 19.54
C PRO A 85 1.85 -3.62 18.91
N ILE A 86 2.27 -2.69 18.04
CA ILE A 86 3.63 -2.67 17.47
C ILE A 86 4.66 -2.55 18.60
N PRO A 87 5.70 -3.40 18.68
CA PRO A 87 6.75 -3.26 19.69
C PRO A 87 7.42 -1.89 19.67
N ALA A 88 7.72 -1.33 20.85
CA ALA A 88 8.29 0.02 20.97
C ALA A 88 9.62 0.19 20.22
N GLN A 89 10.42 -0.88 20.10
CA GLN A 89 11.64 -0.87 19.30
C GLN A 89 11.35 -0.62 17.82
N ILE A 90 10.33 -1.26 17.25
CA ILE A 90 9.91 -1.08 15.85
C ILE A 90 9.26 0.29 15.67
N GLN A 91 8.44 0.75 16.62
CA GLN A 91 7.85 2.10 16.53
C GLN A 91 8.92 3.20 16.41
N ARG A 92 10.05 3.05 17.13
CA ARG A 92 11.17 4.00 17.06
C ARG A 92 11.85 4.00 15.69
N THR A 93 11.99 2.85 15.04
CA THR A 93 12.61 2.77 13.70
C THR A 93 11.68 3.28 12.60
N LEU A 94 10.37 3.24 12.82
CA LEU A 94 9.39 3.76 11.88
C LEU A 94 9.26 5.29 11.91
N TRP A 95 9.70 5.97 12.97
CA TRP A 95 9.66 7.43 13.08
C TRP A 95 10.88 8.08 12.41
N PRO A 96 10.73 9.20 11.67
CA PRO A 96 9.51 9.99 11.46
C PRO A 96 8.65 9.50 10.28
N ARG A 97 9.13 8.53 9.49
CA ARG A 97 8.47 8.14 8.23
C ARG A 97 7.04 7.64 8.41
N ALA A 98 6.66 7.08 9.55
CA ALA A 98 5.30 6.62 9.82
C ALA A 98 4.49 7.56 10.72
N GLU A 99 4.84 8.85 10.83
CA GLU A 99 4.18 9.83 11.72
C GLU A 99 2.65 9.88 11.58
N ASN A 100 2.12 9.76 10.36
CA ASN A 100 0.68 9.79 10.07
C ASN A 100 0.01 8.40 10.04
N MET A 101 0.70 7.35 10.50
CA MET A 101 0.16 6.00 10.60
C MET A 101 -0.40 5.76 12.01
N PRO A 102 -1.41 4.89 12.18
CA PRO A 102 -1.97 4.56 13.49
C PRO A 102 -1.05 3.63 14.31
N LEU A 103 0.19 4.05 14.58
CA LEU A 103 1.20 3.26 15.32
C LEU A 103 0.80 2.93 16.76
N LYS A 104 -0.24 3.59 17.28
CA LYS A 104 -0.78 3.40 18.63
C LYS A 104 -2.02 2.50 18.66
N ALA A 105 -2.47 1.98 17.52
CA ALA A 105 -3.56 1.01 17.49
C ALA A 105 -3.21 -0.21 18.35
N THR A 106 -4.18 -0.68 19.13
CA THR A 106 -3.99 -1.78 20.10
C THR A 106 -4.68 -3.06 19.66
N ARG A 107 -5.57 -3.01 18.66
CA ARG A 107 -6.37 -4.15 18.20
C ARG A 107 -6.22 -4.40 16.71
N GLY A 108 -5.75 -5.59 16.37
CA GLY A 108 -5.60 -6.04 14.99
C GLY A 108 -4.18 -6.49 14.74
N TYR A 109 -3.63 -6.14 13.58
CA TYR A 109 -2.37 -6.67 13.10
C TYR A 109 -1.54 -5.61 12.42
N PHE A 110 -0.22 -5.79 12.41
CA PHE A 110 0.70 -4.99 11.62
C PHE A 110 1.61 -5.89 10.80
N PHE A 111 2.06 -5.38 9.66
CA PHE A 111 3.09 -5.98 8.82
C PHE A 111 4.18 -4.94 8.63
N CYS A 112 5.43 -5.35 8.79
CA CYS A 112 6.56 -4.45 8.64
C CYS A 112 7.73 -5.20 8.02
N ALA A 113 8.11 -4.81 6.80
CA ALA A 113 9.19 -5.44 6.08
C ALA A 113 9.95 -4.49 5.14
N HIS A 114 11.07 -5.00 4.63
CA HIS A 114 11.99 -4.38 3.68
C HIS A 114 12.25 -5.32 2.51
N ALA A 115 12.30 -4.82 1.29
CA ALA A 115 12.54 -5.54 0.04
C ALA A 115 13.90 -5.22 -0.62
N GLY A 116 14.59 -4.17 -0.19
CA GLY A 116 15.76 -3.61 -0.88
C GLY A 116 15.37 -2.81 -2.11
N ASP A 117 14.87 -3.48 -3.16
CA ASP A 117 14.38 -2.82 -4.38
C ASP A 117 12.92 -3.19 -4.69
N ASN A 118 12.33 -2.52 -5.69
CA ASN A 118 11.01 -2.85 -6.24
C ASN A 118 9.92 -3.02 -5.17
N VAL A 119 9.86 -2.15 -4.15
CA VAL A 119 9.01 -2.32 -2.96
C VAL A 119 7.52 -2.60 -3.25
N LEU A 120 6.97 -2.12 -4.37
CA LEU A 120 5.59 -2.39 -4.79
C LEU A 120 5.37 -3.80 -5.38
N TYR A 121 6.43 -4.46 -5.82
CA TYR A 121 6.41 -5.76 -6.51
C TYR A 121 7.42 -6.76 -5.92
N ALA A 122 7.89 -6.50 -4.69
CA ALA A 122 8.88 -7.30 -4.00
C ALA A 122 8.46 -8.77 -3.91
N ARG A 123 9.37 -9.67 -4.26
CA ARG A 123 9.16 -11.13 -4.13
C ARG A 123 9.67 -11.68 -2.81
N GLU A 124 10.67 -11.02 -2.24
CA GLU A 124 11.28 -11.38 -0.98
C GLU A 124 11.29 -10.15 -0.08
N THR A 125 10.99 -10.36 1.19
CA THR A 125 11.02 -9.29 2.19
C THR A 125 11.72 -9.75 3.46
N ARG A 126 12.19 -8.79 4.26
CA ARG A 126 12.86 -9.00 5.55
C ARG A 126 12.13 -8.21 6.61
N SER A 127 11.79 -8.84 7.74
CA SER A 127 11.09 -8.17 8.85
C SER A 127 11.86 -6.95 9.37
N CYS A 128 11.12 -5.90 9.75
CA CYS A 128 11.67 -4.70 10.39
C CYS A 128 12.42 -4.97 11.69
N SER A 129 12.13 -6.10 12.37
CA SER A 129 12.89 -6.51 13.56
C SER A 129 14.38 -6.76 13.28
N ARG A 130 14.75 -7.04 12.01
CA ARG A 130 16.10 -7.44 11.61
C ARG A 130 16.91 -6.32 10.95
N VAL A 131 16.30 -5.16 10.67
CA VAL A 131 16.93 -4.07 9.92
C VAL A 131 16.80 -2.77 10.70
N GLN A 132 17.94 -2.16 11.04
CA GLN A 132 17.95 -0.97 11.91
C GLN A 132 17.66 0.34 11.17
N ASN A 133 17.98 0.42 9.87
CA ASN A 133 17.81 1.66 9.10
C ASN A 133 17.65 1.36 7.59
N PRO A 134 16.49 0.86 7.18
CA PRO A 134 16.25 0.49 5.80
C PRO A 134 15.82 1.71 4.97
N ASN A 135 16.45 1.86 3.81
CA ASN A 135 16.12 2.88 2.81
C ASN A 135 14.76 2.63 2.15
N ASP A 136 14.15 1.48 2.44
CA ASP A 136 12.93 1.00 1.84
C ASP A 136 11.99 0.46 2.93
N LEU A 137 10.68 0.61 2.77
CA LEU A 137 9.72 0.26 3.80
C LEU A 137 8.43 -0.25 3.18
N ILE A 138 7.93 -1.36 3.70
CA ILE A 138 6.58 -1.88 3.46
C ILE A 138 5.91 -2.04 4.82
N LEU A 139 4.98 -1.15 5.14
CA LEU A 139 4.26 -1.11 6.40
C LEU A 139 2.75 -1.22 6.13
N GLY A 140 2.09 -2.14 6.84
CA GLY A 140 0.64 -2.26 6.90
C GLY A 140 0.17 -2.26 8.35
N ILE A 141 -0.92 -1.56 8.65
CA ILE A 141 -1.56 -1.57 9.97
C ILE A 141 -3.05 -1.78 9.76
N LEU A 142 -3.53 -2.94 10.17
CA LEU A 142 -4.93 -3.31 10.20
C LEU A 142 -5.48 -3.02 11.60
N ASP A 143 -6.24 -1.95 11.72
CA ASP A 143 -6.99 -1.62 12.94
C ASP A 143 -8.39 -2.26 12.84
N THR A 144 -8.58 -3.33 13.62
CA THR A 144 -9.85 -4.09 13.62
C THR A 144 -10.99 -3.36 14.35
N GLU A 145 -10.66 -2.40 15.21
CA GLU A 145 -11.65 -1.60 15.93
C GLU A 145 -12.19 -0.47 15.04
N ALA A 146 -11.28 0.27 14.40
CA ALA A 146 -11.62 1.30 13.43
C ALA A 146 -12.08 0.72 12.07
N ARG A 147 -11.87 -0.59 11.84
CA ARG A 147 -12.11 -1.28 10.56
C ARG A 147 -11.40 -0.59 9.41
N SER A 148 -10.14 -0.25 9.64
CA SER A 148 -9.31 0.42 8.66
C SER A 148 -8.00 -0.31 8.42
N LEU A 149 -7.49 -0.21 7.20
CA LEU A 149 -6.18 -0.69 6.82
C LEU A 149 -5.38 0.50 6.28
N HIS A 150 -4.31 0.83 6.98
CA HIS A 150 -3.36 1.88 6.62
C HIS A 150 -2.10 1.24 6.07
N VAL A 151 -1.61 1.75 4.94
CA VAL A 151 -0.39 1.23 4.30
C VAL A 151 0.57 2.37 3.99
N LEU A 152 1.85 2.08 4.12
CA LEU A 152 2.97 2.94 3.75
C LEU A 152 3.98 2.08 2.98
N VAL A 153 4.25 2.44 1.74
CA VAL A 153 5.30 1.83 0.92
C VAL A 153 6.26 2.92 0.51
N ALA A 154 7.56 2.73 0.75
CA ALA A 154 8.54 3.76 0.47
C ALA A 154 9.89 3.19 0.05
N SER A 155 10.66 3.95 -0.74
CA SER A 155 11.99 3.63 -1.25
C SER A 155 12.80 4.90 -1.46
N ASP A 156 14.00 4.97 -0.92
CA ASP A 156 14.94 6.09 -1.09
C ASP A 156 15.94 5.84 -2.24
N TYR A 157 15.87 4.67 -2.87
CA TYR A 157 16.64 4.31 -4.07
C TYR A 157 16.03 4.89 -5.33
#